data_AF-A0AA96TIT5-F1
#
_entry.id   AF-A0AA96TIT5-F1
#
_cell.length_a   1.000
_cell.length_b   1.000
_cell.length_c   1.000
_cell.angle_alpha   90.00
_cell.angle_beta   90.00
_cell.angle_gamma   90.00
#
_symmetry.space_group_name_H-M   'P 1'
#
loop_
_entity.id
_entity.type
_entity.pdbx_description
1 polymer ?
#
loop_
_entity_poly.entity_id
_entity_poly.type
_entity_poly.pdbx_seq_one_letter_code
_entity_poly.pdbx_strand_id
1 'polypeptide(L)'
;MADDEGAAARRRRPEPADPATLRAWRRTGLVLGTPGALLVVAAVVTGSLGGGSTAAGLSAVGALAAAAAVVFLQRVWSEPRHPRTRFTVVGERAARAFWALWGLGVLLNAVRIVLGVPALVPLQAGVGLLLLAALVVVLVTAARVPAVAGD
;
A
#
# COMPACT_ATOMS: atom_id res chain seq x y z
N MET A 1 16.62 29.91 -32.81
CA MET A 1 15.14 29.78 -32.85
C MET A 1 14.75 28.35 -32.45
N ALA A 2 15.23 27.88 -31.29
CA ALA A 2 15.07 26.50 -30.80
C ALA A 2 14.81 26.43 -29.28
N ASP A 3 14.46 27.55 -28.63
CA ASP A 3 14.36 27.64 -27.17
C ASP A 3 12.91 27.66 -26.63
N ASP A 4 11.89 27.75 -27.48
CA ASP A 4 10.49 27.88 -27.05
C ASP A 4 9.76 26.54 -26.83
N GLU A 5 10.19 25.45 -27.49
CA GLU A 5 9.57 24.12 -27.30
C GLU A 5 9.94 23.49 -25.94
N GLY A 6 11.12 23.84 -25.40
CA GLY A 6 11.60 23.38 -24.09
C GLY A 6 10.88 24.02 -22.89
N ALA A 7 10.14 25.11 -23.10
CA ALA A 7 9.35 25.80 -22.06
C ALA A 7 7.91 25.26 -21.96
N ALA A 8 7.30 24.89 -23.10
CA ALA A 8 5.94 24.37 -23.15
C ALA A 8 5.79 22.97 -22.52
N ALA A 9 6.84 22.14 -22.57
CA ALA A 9 6.86 20.82 -21.94
C ALA A 9 7.00 20.85 -20.40
N ARG A 10 7.38 21.99 -19.80
CA ARG A 10 7.78 22.01 -18.38
C ARG A 10 6.66 22.13 -17.36
N ARG A 11 5.43 22.51 -17.70
CA ARG A 11 4.41 22.82 -16.65
C ARG A 11 2.96 22.54 -17.03
N ARG A 12 2.65 21.46 -17.75
CA ARG A 12 1.31 20.87 -17.57
C ARG A 12 1.32 20.11 -16.24
N ARG A 13 1.17 20.86 -15.14
CA ARG A 13 0.77 20.21 -13.87
C ARG A 13 -0.49 19.41 -14.20
N PRO A 14 -0.55 18.11 -13.82
CA PRO A 14 -1.79 17.37 -13.94
C PRO A 14 -2.89 18.19 -13.30
N GLU A 15 -4.00 18.37 -14.02
CA GLU A 15 -5.15 19.06 -13.49
C GLU A 15 -5.58 18.34 -12.19
N PRO A 16 -5.80 19.07 -11.08
CA PRO A 16 -6.16 18.44 -9.81
C PRO A 16 -7.44 17.63 -9.99
N ALA A 17 -7.45 16.42 -9.43
CA ALA A 17 -8.60 15.54 -9.57
C ALA A 17 -9.84 16.12 -8.89
N ASP A 18 -11.00 15.81 -9.45
CA ASP A 18 -12.30 16.22 -8.92
C ASP A 18 -12.52 15.67 -7.49
N PRO A 19 -13.11 16.44 -6.55
CA PRO A 19 -13.37 15.97 -5.19
C PRO A 19 -14.23 14.70 -5.11
N ALA A 20 -15.13 14.44 -6.07
CA ALA A 20 -15.89 13.18 -6.09
C ALA A 20 -14.97 11.99 -6.43
N THR A 21 -14.06 12.16 -7.38
CA THR A 21 -13.05 11.14 -7.73
C THR A 21 -12.15 10.80 -6.54
N LEU A 22 -11.71 11.80 -5.77
CA LEU A 22 -10.87 11.58 -4.58
C LEU A 22 -11.60 10.84 -3.47
N ARG A 23 -12.89 11.15 -3.26
CA ARG A 23 -13.75 10.39 -2.33
C ARG A 23 -13.92 8.94 -2.78
N ALA A 24 -14.11 8.71 -4.08
CA ALA A 24 -14.22 7.37 -4.64
C ALA A 24 -12.92 6.57 -4.44
N TRP A 25 -11.76 7.13 -4.79
CA TRP A 25 -10.47 6.48 -4.59
C TRP A 25 -10.19 6.15 -3.13
N ARG A 26 -10.48 7.08 -2.21
CA ARG A 26 -10.35 6.84 -0.77
C ARG A 26 -11.25 5.69 -0.31
N ARG A 27 -12.51 5.68 -0.73
CA ARG A 27 -13.46 4.60 -0.41
C ARG A 27 -12.97 3.27 -0.95
N THR A 28 -12.55 3.22 -2.21
CA THR A 28 -11.98 2.02 -2.83
C THR A 28 -10.76 1.52 -2.07
N GLY A 29 -9.85 2.43 -1.70
CA GLY A 29 -8.66 2.10 -0.90
C GLY A 29 -9.02 1.47 0.46
N LEU A 30 -9.97 2.05 1.19
CA LEU A 30 -10.41 1.51 2.48
C LEU A 30 -11.17 0.17 2.34
N VAL A 31 -12.05 0.08 1.34
CA VAL A 31 -12.85 -1.13 1.05
C VAL A 31 -11.99 -2.30 0.61
N LEU A 32 -10.91 -2.06 -0.15
CA LEU A 32 -9.97 -3.11 -0.55
C LEU A 32 -8.95 -3.43 0.55
N GLY A 33 -8.49 -2.43 1.28
CA GLY A 33 -7.42 -2.59 2.25
C GLY A 33 -7.84 -3.38 3.49
N THR A 34 -9.09 -3.22 3.93
CA THR A 34 -9.63 -3.95 5.10
C THR A 34 -9.67 -5.48 4.86
N PRO A 35 -10.31 -6.00 3.80
CA PRO A 35 -10.26 -7.42 3.48
C PRO A 35 -8.84 -7.89 3.12
N GLY A 36 -8.02 -7.05 2.49
CA GLY A 36 -6.60 -7.36 2.26
C GLY A 36 -5.84 -7.65 3.56
N ALA A 37 -5.99 -6.80 4.57
CA ALA A 37 -5.41 -7.00 5.90
C ALA A 37 -5.94 -8.28 6.56
N LEU A 38 -7.25 -8.53 6.50
CA LEU A 38 -7.87 -9.73 7.05
C LEU A 38 -7.35 -11.01 6.39
N LEU A 39 -7.17 -11.00 5.07
CA LEU A 39 -6.64 -12.15 4.33
C LEU A 39 -5.17 -12.43 4.69
N VAL A 40 -4.35 -11.39 4.88
CA VAL A 40 -2.96 -11.55 5.36
C VAL A 40 -2.95 -12.15 6.77
N VAL A 41 -3.82 -11.68 7.67
CA VAL A 41 -3.96 -12.26 9.02
C VAL A 41 -4.41 -13.72 8.93
N ALA A 42 -5.44 -14.01 8.14
CA ALA A 42 -5.94 -15.37 7.93
C ALA A 42 -4.84 -16.29 7.40
N ALA A 43 -4.02 -15.80 6.46
CA ALA A 43 -2.91 -16.56 5.93
C ALA A 43 -1.86 -16.92 6.99
N VAL A 44 -1.54 -16.01 7.91
CA VAL A 44 -0.62 -16.27 9.03
C VAL A 44 -1.22 -17.35 9.96
N VAL A 45 -2.51 -17.24 10.30
CA VAL A 45 -3.21 -18.23 11.12
C VAL A 45 -3.22 -19.59 10.43
N THR A 46 -3.66 -19.67 9.17
CA THR A 46 -3.70 -20.93 8.40
C THR A 46 -2.30 -21.54 8.22
N GLY A 47 -1.28 -20.72 8.00
CA GLY A 47 0.10 -21.17 7.90
C GLY A 47 0.61 -21.79 9.20
N SER A 48 0.27 -21.19 10.35
CA SER A 48 0.60 -21.73 11.68
C SER A 48 -0.07 -23.09 11.97
N LEU A 49 -1.21 -23.36 11.32
CA LEU A 49 -1.97 -24.60 11.46
C LEU A 49 -1.51 -25.69 10.45
N GLY A 50 -0.44 -25.46 9.68
CA GLY A 50 0.10 -26.41 8.71
C GLY A 50 -0.56 -26.37 7.32
N GLY A 51 -1.46 -25.44 7.06
CA GLY A 51 -2.17 -25.28 5.78
C GLY A 51 -1.37 -24.51 4.72
N GLY A 52 -0.16 -24.97 4.38
CA GLY A 52 0.82 -24.21 3.59
C GLY A 52 0.34 -23.67 2.23
N SER A 53 -0.38 -24.48 1.43
CA SER A 53 -0.88 -24.06 0.11
C SER A 53 -2.02 -23.03 0.22
N THR A 54 -2.96 -23.24 1.13
CA THR A 54 -4.05 -22.31 1.41
C THR A 54 -3.51 -20.99 1.98
N ALA A 55 -2.55 -21.06 2.89
CA ALA A 55 -1.88 -19.88 3.46
C ALA A 55 -1.16 -19.07 2.37
N ALA A 56 -0.48 -19.73 1.43
CA ALA A 56 0.17 -19.05 0.31
C ALA A 56 -0.85 -18.35 -0.61
N GLY A 57 -1.98 -19.01 -0.92
CA GLY A 57 -3.06 -18.42 -1.71
C GLY A 57 -3.70 -17.20 -1.02
N LEU A 58 -4.05 -17.32 0.25
CA LEU A 58 -4.60 -16.22 1.06
C LEU A 58 -3.61 -15.06 1.17
N SER A 59 -2.32 -15.36 1.39
CA SER A 59 -1.27 -14.35 1.43
C SER A 59 -1.19 -13.60 0.11
N ALA A 60 -1.15 -14.29 -1.03
CA ALA A 60 -1.04 -13.65 -2.33
C ALA A 60 -2.22 -12.72 -2.62
N VAL A 61 -3.45 -13.20 -2.42
CA VAL A 61 -4.66 -12.39 -2.65
C VAL A 61 -4.75 -11.22 -1.69
N GLY A 62 -4.52 -11.45 -0.40
CA GLY A 62 -4.55 -10.41 0.63
C GLY A 62 -3.51 -9.33 0.39
N ALA A 63 -2.30 -9.75 0.01
CA ALA A 63 -1.20 -8.86 -0.29
C ALA A 63 -1.53 -8.01 -1.54
N LEU A 64 -2.07 -8.59 -2.61
CA LEU A 64 -2.47 -7.82 -3.81
C LEU A 64 -3.57 -6.79 -3.49
N ALA A 65 -4.56 -7.17 -2.69
CA ALA A 65 -5.60 -6.24 -2.24
C ALA A 65 -5.02 -5.10 -1.38
N ALA A 66 -4.08 -5.41 -0.49
CA ALA A 66 -3.36 -4.42 0.32
C ALA A 66 -2.53 -3.46 -0.56
N ALA A 67 -1.82 -3.98 -1.55
CA ALA A 67 -1.04 -3.18 -2.50
C ALA A 67 -1.95 -2.22 -3.28
N ALA A 68 -3.06 -2.73 -3.84
CA ALA A 68 -4.05 -1.89 -4.52
C ALA A 68 -4.60 -0.79 -3.60
N ALA A 69 -4.95 -1.14 -2.35
CA ALA A 69 -5.41 -0.17 -1.37
C ALA A 69 -4.39 0.95 -1.11
N VAL A 70 -3.12 0.58 -0.93
CA VAL A 70 -2.03 1.54 -0.73
C VAL A 70 -1.87 2.46 -1.94
N VAL A 71 -1.95 1.94 -3.17
CA VAL A 71 -1.92 2.77 -4.40
C VAL A 71 -3.03 3.81 -4.39
N PHE A 72 -4.28 3.39 -4.16
CA PHE A 72 -5.43 4.32 -4.15
C PHE A 72 -5.29 5.39 -3.06
N LEU A 73 -4.84 5.02 -1.86
CA LEU A 73 -4.67 5.97 -0.76
C LEU A 73 -3.48 6.93 -0.97
N GLN A 74 -2.36 6.44 -1.50
CA GLN A 74 -1.24 7.28 -1.90
C GLN A 74 -1.64 8.27 -2.99
N ARG A 75 -2.46 7.83 -3.95
CA ARG A 75 -2.97 8.73 -4.99
C ARG A 75 -3.77 9.88 -4.40
N VAL A 76 -4.65 9.60 -3.43
CA VAL A 76 -5.42 10.64 -2.72
C VAL A 76 -4.49 11.61 -1.98
N TRP A 77 -3.46 11.12 -1.30
CA TRP A 77 -2.52 11.99 -0.56
C TRP A 77 -1.60 12.81 -1.47
N SER A 78 -1.33 12.33 -2.68
CA SER A 78 -0.49 13.03 -3.66
C SER A 78 -1.14 14.28 -4.28
N GLU A 79 -2.44 14.48 -4.06
CA GLU A 79 -3.16 15.61 -4.63
C GLU A 79 -2.74 16.96 -4.02
N PRO A 80 -2.50 18.01 -4.84
CA PRO A 80 -2.05 19.31 -4.35
C PRO A 80 -3.01 19.98 -3.36
N ARG A 81 -4.31 19.70 -3.50
CA ARG A 81 -5.38 20.26 -2.66
C ARG A 81 -5.64 19.43 -1.40
N HIS A 82 -4.95 18.30 -1.22
CA HIS A 82 -5.18 17.45 -0.05
C HIS A 82 -4.57 18.08 1.21
N PRO A 83 -5.33 18.23 2.30
CA PRO A 83 -4.83 18.85 3.52
C PRO A 83 -3.69 18.03 4.11
N ARG A 84 -2.53 18.68 4.28
CA ARG A 84 -1.36 18.09 4.95
C ARG A 84 -1.55 18.11 6.45
N THR A 85 -2.18 17.07 6.98
CA THR A 85 -2.29 16.84 8.42
C THR A 85 -1.17 15.93 8.92
N ARG A 86 -0.98 15.84 10.26
CA ARG A 86 -0.06 14.86 10.86
C ARG A 86 -0.38 13.42 10.42
N PHE A 87 -1.67 13.09 10.29
CA PHE A 87 -2.11 11.76 9.84
C PHE A 87 -1.72 11.48 8.39
N THR A 88 -1.84 12.47 7.50
CA THR A 88 -1.40 12.34 6.09
C THR A 88 0.09 12.01 6.00
N VAL A 89 0.94 12.73 6.76
CA VAL A 89 2.39 12.49 6.77
C VAL A 89 2.73 11.10 7.32
N VAL A 90 2.06 10.68 8.39
CA VAL A 90 2.24 9.33 8.95
C VAL A 90 1.79 8.26 7.95
N GLY A 91 0.64 8.46 7.30
CA GLY A 91 0.11 7.57 6.26
C GLY A 91 1.07 7.42 5.08
N GLU A 92 1.62 8.52 4.57
CA GLU A 92 2.61 8.50 3.48
C GLU A 92 3.91 7.77 3.87
N ARG A 93 4.39 7.97 5.11
CA ARG A 93 5.57 7.26 5.62
C ARG A 93 5.29 5.76 5.74
N ALA A 94 4.13 5.39 6.29
CA ALA A 94 3.71 4.00 6.41
C ALA A 94 3.54 3.34 5.04
N ALA A 95 2.98 4.04 4.05
CA ALA A 95 2.85 3.53 2.70
C ALA A 95 4.21 3.32 2.00
N ARG A 96 5.19 4.21 2.22
CA ARG A 96 6.57 4.00 1.75
C ARG A 96 7.22 2.79 2.42
N ALA A 97 7.06 2.65 3.74
CA ALA A 97 7.55 1.49 4.48
C ALA A 97 6.89 0.20 3.97
N PHE A 98 5.59 0.22 3.68
CA PHE A 98 4.87 -0.91 3.09
C PHE A 98 5.50 -1.35 1.77
N TRP A 99 5.76 -0.43 0.82
CA TRP A 99 6.39 -0.80 -0.45
C TRP A 99 7.82 -1.31 -0.30
N ALA A 100 8.60 -0.73 0.61
CA ALA A 100 9.95 -1.21 0.91
C ALA A 100 9.93 -2.63 1.48
N LEU A 101 9.05 -2.90 2.44
CA LEU A 101 8.88 -4.22 3.04
C LEU A 101 8.30 -5.23 2.06
N TRP A 102 7.43 -4.78 1.15
CA TRP A 102 6.88 -5.62 0.08
C TRP A 102 8.00 -6.09 -0.85
N GLY A 103 8.80 -5.15 -1.35
CA GLY A 103 9.95 -5.45 -2.19
C GLY A 103 10.95 -6.36 -1.48
N LEU A 104 11.21 -6.10 -0.20
CA LEU A 104 12.06 -6.96 0.63
C LEU A 104 11.48 -8.39 0.75
N GLY A 105 10.17 -8.52 1.00
CA GLY A 105 9.50 -9.81 1.09
C GLY A 105 9.60 -10.61 -0.20
N VAL A 106 9.39 -9.95 -1.35
CA VAL A 106 9.56 -10.56 -2.69
C VAL A 106 11.01 -11.02 -2.89
N LEU A 107 12.00 -10.17 -2.57
CA LEU A 107 13.41 -10.51 -2.69
C LEU A 107 13.79 -11.69 -1.81
N LEU A 108 13.40 -11.67 -0.54
CA LEU A 108 13.65 -12.77 0.40
C LEU A 108 12.99 -14.07 -0.08
N ASN A 109 11.79 -14.00 -0.66
CA ASN A 109 11.14 -15.19 -1.21
C ASN A 109 11.87 -15.72 -2.46
N ALA A 110 12.33 -14.83 -3.35
CA ALA A 110 13.13 -15.23 -4.50
C ALA A 110 14.44 -15.90 -4.07
N VAL A 111 15.18 -15.31 -3.12
CA VAL A 111 16.41 -15.89 -2.57
C VAL A 111 16.14 -17.25 -1.93
N ARG A 112 15.06 -17.39 -1.16
CA ARG A 112 14.66 -18.68 -0.56
C ARG A 112 14.39 -19.74 -1.62
N ILE A 113 13.70 -19.40 -2.71
CA ILE A 113 13.37 -20.33 -3.79
C ILE A 113 14.63 -20.74 -4.56
N VAL A 114 15.50 -19.77 -4.90
CA VAL A 114 16.70 -20.01 -5.71
C VAL A 114 17.79 -20.76 -4.93
N LEU A 115 18.01 -20.39 -3.67
CA LEU A 115 19.09 -20.95 -2.86
C LEU A 115 18.64 -22.08 -1.92
N GLY A 116 17.34 -22.34 -1.82
CA GLY A 116 16.79 -23.39 -0.95
C GLY A 116 17.05 -23.20 0.54
N VAL A 117 17.25 -21.95 1.02
CA VAL A 117 17.70 -21.68 2.40
C VAL A 117 16.51 -21.60 3.38
N PRO A 118 16.29 -22.59 4.27
CA PRO A 118 15.15 -22.60 5.19
C PRO A 118 15.27 -21.56 6.32
N ALA A 119 16.49 -21.12 6.64
CA ALA A 119 16.74 -20.12 7.69
C ALA A 119 16.10 -18.73 7.40
N LEU A 120 15.65 -18.49 6.17
CA LEU A 120 14.96 -17.24 5.80
C LEU A 120 13.49 -17.20 6.21
N VAL A 121 12.89 -18.33 6.60
CA VAL A 121 11.48 -18.42 7.01
C VAL A 121 11.12 -17.48 8.18
N PRO A 122 11.85 -17.45 9.32
CA PRO A 122 11.54 -16.52 10.41
C PRO A 122 11.68 -15.05 10.00
N LEU A 123 12.66 -14.74 9.14
CA LEU A 123 12.84 -13.39 8.62
C LEU A 123 11.66 -12.96 7.73
N GLN A 124 11.18 -13.86 6.86
CA GLN A 124 9.99 -13.62 6.03
C GLN A 124 8.73 -13.41 6.88
N ALA A 125 8.56 -14.18 7.95
CA ALA A 125 7.45 -13.99 8.89
C ALA A 125 7.51 -12.60 9.55
N GLY A 126 8.70 -12.18 10.00
CA GLY A 126 8.91 -10.83 10.56
C GLY A 126 8.57 -9.71 9.56
N VAL A 127 9.01 -9.84 8.31
CA VAL A 127 8.65 -8.88 7.23
C VAL A 127 7.15 -8.86 6.97
N GLY A 128 6.48 -10.02 6.97
CA GLY A 128 5.03 -10.12 6.82
C GLY A 128 4.25 -9.39 7.92
N LEU A 129 4.69 -9.52 9.18
CA LEU A 129 4.10 -8.79 10.31
C LEU A 129 4.30 -7.28 10.20
N LEU A 130 5.50 -6.84 9.80
CA LEU A 130 5.77 -5.42 9.58
C LEU A 130 4.95 -4.85 8.41
N LEU A 131 4.75 -5.61 7.34
CA LEU A 131 3.86 -5.26 6.23
C LEU A 131 2.43 -5.03 6.71
N LEU A 132 1.90 -5.97 7.50
CA LEU A 132 0.57 -5.86 8.08
C LEU A 132 0.45 -4.63 8.98
N ALA A 133 1.43 -4.39 9.85
CA ALA A 133 1.44 -3.22 10.72
C ALA A 133 1.45 -1.90 9.91
N ALA A 134 2.29 -1.82 8.87
CA ALA A 134 2.33 -0.66 7.98
C ALA A 134 0.99 -0.43 7.27
N LEU A 135 0.35 -1.50 6.78
CA LEU A 135 -0.98 -1.44 6.17
C LEU A 135 -2.03 -0.94 7.15
N VAL A 136 -2.06 -1.45 8.39
CA VAL A 136 -3.01 -0.99 9.42
C VAL A 136 -2.83 0.51 9.69
N VAL A 137 -1.59 0.99 9.79
CA VAL A 137 -1.31 2.43 9.96
C VAL A 137 -1.82 3.25 8.75
N VAL A 138 -1.61 2.77 7.52
CA VAL A 138 -2.15 3.40 6.30
C VAL A 138 -3.68 3.49 6.35
N LEU A 139 -4.37 2.41 6.74
CA LEU A 139 -5.84 2.39 6.79
C LEU A 139 -6.39 3.29 7.90
N VAL A 140 -5.79 3.24 9.10
CA VAL A 140 -6.21 4.08 10.23
C VAL A 140 -6.00 5.55 9.90
N THR A 141 -4.84 5.92 9.36
CA THR A 141 -4.59 7.32 8.96
C THR A 141 -5.56 7.77 7.87
N ALA A 142 -5.80 6.95 6.85
CA ALA A 142 -6.79 7.23 5.81
C ALA A 142 -8.22 7.38 6.34
N ALA A 143 -8.61 6.63 7.38
CA ALA A 143 -9.92 6.76 8.02
C ALA A 143 -10.06 8.06 8.83
N ARG A 144 -8.96 8.57 9.40
CA ARG A 144 -8.94 9.75 10.28
C ARG A 144 -8.83 11.09 9.56
N VAL A 145 -8.42 11.12 8.29
CA VAL A 145 -8.37 12.36 7.51
C VAL A 145 -9.80 12.77 7.12
N PRO A 146 -10.25 14.00 7.41
CA PRO A 146 -11.58 14.46 7.00
C PRO A 146 -11.71 14.42 5.47
N ALA A 147 -12.90 14.09 4.96
CA ALA A 147 -13.14 14.15 3.52
C ALA A 147 -12.91 15.58 3.03
N VAL A 148 -12.30 15.73 1.85
CA VAL A 148 -12.21 17.04 1.18
C VAL A 148 -13.64 17.54 1.04
N ALA A 149 -13.98 18.64 1.71
CA ALA A 149 -15.26 19.29 1.54
C ALA A 149 -15.33 19.74 0.08
N GLY A 150 -16.32 19.24 -0.65
CA GLY A 150 -16.71 19.88 -1.90
C GLY A 150 -17.48 21.11 -1.49
N ASP A 151 -16.98 22.28 -1.87
CA ASP A 151 -17.72 23.54 -1.80
C ASP A 151 -18.99 23.47 -2.67
#